data_AF-A0A662FGK7-F1
#
_entry.id   AF-A0A662FGK7-F1
#
_cell.length_a   1.000
_cell.length_b   1.000
_cell.length_c   1.000
_cell.angle_alpha   90.00
_cell.angle_beta   90.00
_cell.angle_gamma   90.00
#
_symmetry.space_group_name_H-M   'P 1'
#
loop_
_entity.id
_entity.type
_entity.pdbx_description
1 polymer ?
#
loop_
_entity_poly.entity_id
_entity_poly.type
_entity_poly.pdbx_seq_one_letter_code
_entity_poly.pdbx_strand_id
1 'polypeptide(L)'
;LIKSKGGFTFAVYNPNSEKENPAEKAYSLVRAGRANFCVQADYNKGSELYDLTKNVLIEISDKIITAHKTSLEQESIKPPEH
;
A
#
# COMPACT_ATOMS: atom_id res chain seq x y z
N LEU A 1 -7.57 -13.33 -1.59
CA LEU A 1 -8.02 -12.44 -0.48
C LEU A 1 -7.50 -11.01 -0.65
N ILE A 2 -6.19 -10.75 -0.69
CA ILE A 2 -5.65 -9.39 -0.90
C ILE A 2 -5.96 -8.82 -2.28
N LYS A 3 -5.89 -9.66 -3.33
CA LYS A 3 -6.27 -9.25 -4.70
C LYS A 3 -7.75 -8.92 -4.88
N SER A 4 -8.64 -9.29 -3.95
CA SER A 4 -10.09 -9.15 -4.12
C SER A 4 -10.78 -8.22 -3.12
N LYS A 5 -10.13 -7.86 -2.00
CA LYS A 5 -10.73 -7.00 -0.96
C LYS A 5 -9.89 -5.78 -0.55
N GLY A 6 -8.79 -5.50 -1.25
CA GLY A 6 -8.14 -4.18 -1.28
C GLY A 6 -7.27 -3.84 -0.06
N GLY A 7 -6.07 -3.32 -0.34
CA GLY A 7 -5.12 -2.81 0.65
C GLY A 7 -3.67 -3.08 0.24
N PHE A 8 -2.77 -2.15 0.55
CA PHE A 8 -1.34 -2.38 0.46
C PHE A 8 -0.88 -3.14 1.70
N THR A 9 -0.17 -4.25 1.51
CA THR A 9 0.23 -5.15 2.58
C THR A 9 1.73 -5.39 2.57
N PHE A 10 2.32 -5.34 3.76
CA PHE A 10 3.75 -5.47 3.98
C PHE A 10 4.04 -6.76 4.75
N ALA A 11 4.84 -7.64 4.18
CA ALA A 11 5.49 -8.72 4.92
C ALA A 11 6.79 -8.15 5.51
N VAL A 12 6.82 -8.02 6.83
CA VAL A 12 7.96 -7.42 7.54
C VAL A 12 8.75 -8.51 8.27
N TYR A 13 10.07 -8.50 8.17
CA TYR A 13 10.92 -9.46 8.87
C TYR A 13 12.02 -8.77 9.71
N ASN A 14 12.31 -9.34 10.87
CA ASN A 14 13.47 -8.92 11.67
C ASN A 14 14.71 -9.72 11.20
N PRO A 15 15.77 -9.07 10.69
CA PRO A 15 16.96 -9.77 10.21
C PRO A 15 17.76 -10.39 11.35
N ASN A 16 17.58 -9.88 12.57
CA ASN A 16 18.26 -10.36 13.78
C ASN A 16 17.41 -11.41 14.53
N SER A 17 16.36 -11.94 13.90
CA SER A 17 15.54 -12.99 14.51
C SER A 17 16.30 -14.30 14.59
N GLU A 18 16.18 -15.00 15.73
CA GLU A 18 16.67 -16.38 15.89
C GLU A 18 15.89 -17.40 15.03
N LYS A 19 14.77 -16.99 14.43
CA LYS A 19 13.99 -17.85 13.54
C LYS A 19 14.77 -18.09 12.25
N GLU A 20 14.76 -19.34 11.80
CA GLU A 20 15.37 -19.71 10.52
C GLU A 20 14.78 -18.91 9.35
N ASN A 21 15.67 -18.31 8.54
CA ASN A 21 15.37 -17.63 7.27
C ASN A 21 14.15 -16.69 7.32
N PRO A 22 14.17 -15.63 8.17
CA PRO A 22 13.02 -14.77 8.39
C PRO A 22 12.64 -13.99 7.12
N ALA A 23 13.63 -13.61 6.30
CA ALA A 23 13.43 -12.95 5.02
C ALA A 23 12.69 -13.85 4.01
N GLU A 24 13.13 -15.11 3.84
CA GLU A 24 12.48 -16.05 2.92
C GLU A 24 11.04 -16.38 3.33
N LYS A 25 10.79 -16.48 4.65
CA LYS A 25 9.43 -16.64 5.18
C LYS A 25 8.54 -15.45 4.83
N ALA A 26 9.03 -14.22 4.98
CA ALA A 26 8.28 -13.03 4.56
C ALA A 26 8.07 -12.98 3.04
N TYR A 27 9.11 -13.28 2.26
CA TYR A 27 9.03 -13.33 0.80
C TYR A 27 8.04 -14.38 0.30
N SER A 28 7.91 -15.53 0.99
CA SER A 28 6.92 -16.55 0.66
C SER A 28 5.49 -16.02 0.67
N LEU A 29 5.18 -15.03 1.51
CA LEU A 29 3.86 -14.38 1.55
C LEU A 29 3.62 -13.56 0.29
N VAL A 30 4.64 -12.87 -0.23
CA VAL A 30 4.55 -12.16 -1.51
C VAL A 30 4.30 -13.14 -2.65
N ARG A 31 5.07 -14.24 -2.72
CA ARG A 31 4.88 -15.30 -3.74
C ARG A 31 3.49 -15.91 -3.71
N ALA A 32 2.93 -16.11 -2.50
CA ALA A 32 1.58 -16.62 -2.32
C ALA A 32 0.47 -15.59 -2.65
N GLY A 33 0.82 -14.37 -3.08
CA GLY A 33 -0.12 -13.27 -3.30
C GLY A 33 -0.80 -12.82 -2.01
N ARG A 34 -0.15 -13.05 -0.87
CA ARG A 34 -0.58 -12.70 0.50
C ARG A 34 0.09 -11.44 1.06
N ALA A 35 1.02 -10.84 0.31
CA ALA A 35 1.61 -9.55 0.60
C ALA A 35 1.96 -8.83 -0.71
N ASN A 36 2.03 -7.51 -0.69
CA ASN A 36 2.50 -6.72 -1.84
C ASN A 36 4.02 -6.52 -1.79
N PHE A 37 4.54 -6.28 -0.58
CA PHE A 37 5.94 -5.94 -0.35
C PHE A 37 6.56 -6.88 0.69
N CYS A 38 7.87 -7.07 0.61
CA CYS A 38 8.67 -7.74 1.63
C CYS A 38 9.80 -6.80 2.02
N VAL A 39 9.93 -6.47 3.31
CA VAL A 39 10.88 -5.46 3.78
C VAL A 39 11.37 -5.75 5.19
N GLN A 40 12.55 -5.25 5.54
CA GLN A 40 13.11 -5.35 6.88
C GLN A 40 12.28 -4.55 7.91
N ALA A 41 12.24 -5.02 9.16
CA ALA A 41 11.66 -4.35 10.32
C ALA A 41 12.48 -3.15 10.82
N ASP A 42 12.83 -2.23 9.93
CA ASP A 42 13.49 -0.96 10.27
C ASP A 42 12.47 0.19 10.18
N TYR A 43 11.99 0.68 11.32
CA TYR A 43 10.96 1.72 11.39
C TYR A 43 11.54 3.14 11.47
N ASN A 44 12.86 3.30 11.34
CA ASN A 44 13.50 4.60 11.42
C ASN A 44 13.18 5.45 10.19
N LYS A 45 13.19 6.78 10.37
CA LYS A 45 13.00 7.72 9.26
C LYS A 45 14.13 7.53 8.23
N GLY A 46 13.75 7.41 6.95
CA GLY A 46 14.68 7.18 5.84
C GLY A 46 15.07 5.72 5.64
N SER A 47 14.47 4.79 6.38
CA SER A 47 14.55 3.36 6.06
C SER A 47 13.66 3.00 4.86
N GLU A 48 13.92 1.84 4.26
CA GLU A 48 13.10 1.31 3.17
C GLU A 48 11.62 1.14 3.58
N LEU A 49 11.35 0.60 4.77
CA LEU A 49 9.98 0.42 5.26
C LEU A 49 9.28 1.77 5.46
N TYR A 50 9.98 2.77 5.98
CA TYR A 50 9.44 4.12 6.15
C TYR A 50 9.08 4.74 4.80
N ASP A 51 10.01 4.71 3.83
CA ASP A 51 9.80 5.33 2.52
C ASP A 51 8.73 4.62 1.71
N LEU A 52 8.69 3.28 1.73
CA LEU A 52 7.62 2.51 1.09
C LEU A 52 6.26 2.83 1.70
N THR A 53 6.16 2.90 3.03
CA THR A 53 4.91 3.25 3.72
C THR A 53 4.45 4.65 3.33
N LYS A 54 5.38 5.62 3.31
CA LYS A 54 5.09 7.00 2.88
C LYS A 54 4.55 7.03 1.45
N ASN A 55 5.18 6.31 0.52
CA ASN A 55 4.76 6.28 -0.87
C ASN A 55 3.36 5.66 -1.03
N VAL A 56 3.06 4.59 -0.30
CA VAL A 56 1.72 3.99 -0.25
C VAL A 56 0.67 4.97 0.24
N LEU A 57 0.97 5.75 1.29
CA LEU A 57 0.04 6.76 1.82
C LEU A 57 -0.20 7.89 0.82
N ILE A 58 0.83 8.32 0.10
CA ILE A 58 0.70 9.32 -0.98
C ILE A 58 -0.20 8.77 -2.08
N GLU A 59 0.04 7.54 -2.55
CA GLU A 59 -0.76 6.93 -3.61
C GLU A 59 -2.25 6.81 -3.22
N ILE A 60 -2.53 6.40 -1.98
CA ILE A 60 -3.91 6.34 -1.47
C ILE A 60 -4.54 7.74 -1.45
N SER A 61 -3.79 8.74 -0.97
CA SER A 61 -4.27 10.12 -0.88
C SER A 61 -4.57 10.70 -2.26
N ASP A 62 -3.69 10.49 -3.22
CA ASP A 62 -3.86 10.94 -4.60
C ASP A 62 -5.10 10.33 -5.25
N LYS A 63 -5.34 9.02 -5.01
CA LYS A 63 -6.56 8.35 -5.49
C LYS A 63 -7.82 8.95 -4.88
N ILE A 64 -7.81 9.25 -3.58
CA ILE A 64 -8.96 9.87 -2.88
C ILE A 64 -9.24 11.27 -3.44
N ILE A 65 -8.20 12.10 -3.56
CA ILE A 65 -8.32 13.48 -4.07
C ILE A 65 -8.81 13.47 -5.52
N THR A 66 -8.26 12.59 -6.34
CA THR A 66 -8.65 12.46 -7.76
C THR A 66 -10.11 12.04 -7.88
N ALA A 67 -10.52 11.00 -7.16
CA ALA A 67 -11.91 10.54 -7.17
C ALA A 67 -12.88 11.65 -6.72
N HIS A 68 -12.50 12.43 -5.70
CA HIS A 68 -13.31 13.56 -5.24
C HIS A 68 -13.44 14.67 -6.29
N LYS A 69 -12.34 15.06 -6.92
CA LYS A 69 -12.35 16.07 -8.00
C LYS A 69 -13.23 15.65 -9.17
N THR A 70 -13.10 14.41 -9.63
CA THR A 70 -13.93 13.86 -10.71
C THR A 70 -15.42 13.88 -10.35
N SER A 71 -15.78 13.59 -9.10
CA SER A 71 -17.17 13.65 -8.64
C SER A 71 -17.74 15.08 -8.73
N LEU A 72 -16.98 16.08 -8.29
CA LEU A 72 -17.41 17.48 -8.32
C LEU A 72 -17.55 18.01 -9.75
N GLU A 73 -16.63 17.64 -10.66
CA GLU A 73 -16.70 18.02 -12.06
C GLU A 73 -17.94 17.43 -12.75
N GLN A 74 -18.32 16.18 -12.45
CA GLN A 74 -19.52 15.55 -13.00
C GLN A 74 -20.83 16.19 -12.49
N GLU A 75 -20.85 16.68 -11.25
CA GLU A 75 -22.00 17.40 -10.68
C GLU A 75 -22.15 18.81 -11.28
N SER A 76 -21.05 19.48 -11.62
CA SER A 76 -21.08 20.85 -12.16
C SER A 76 -21.53 20.95 -13.63
N ILE A 77 -21.57 19.85 -14.39
CA ILE A 77 -21.92 19.85 -15.83
C ILE A 77 -23.45 19.82 -16.09
N LYS A 78 -24.32 19.79 -15.08
CA LYS A 78 -25.80 19.90 -15.28
C LYS A 78 -26.26 21.35 -15.06
N PRO A 79 -26.63 22.16 -16.10
CA PRO A 79 -28.00 22.20 -16.68
C PRO A 79 -28.05 22.67 -18.20
N PRO A 80 -29.18 22.67 -18.97
CA PRO A 80 -30.48 23.28 -18.66
C PRO A 80 -31.69 22.34 -18.72
N GLU A 81 -32.69 22.63 -17.88
CA GLU A 81 -34.06 22.14 -18.04
C GLU A 81 -34.71 22.84 -19.24
N HIS A 82 -35.39 22.07 -20.09
CA HIS A 82 -36.18 22.53 -21.23
C HIS A 82 -37.53 23.10 -20.79
#